data_AF-A0A3B0SCE6-F1
#
_entry.id   AF-A0A3B0SCE6-F1
#
_cell.length_a   1.000
_cell.length_b   1.000
_cell.length_c   1.000
_cell.angle_alpha   90.00
_cell.angle_beta   90.00
_cell.angle_gamma   90.00
#
_symmetry.space_group_name_H-M   'P 1'
#
loop_
_entity.id
_entity.type
_entity.pdbx_description
1 polymer ?
#
loop_
_entity_poly.entity_id
_entity_poly.type
_entity_poly.pdbx_seq_one_letter_code
_entity_poly.pdbx_strand_id
1 'polypeptide(L)'
;MTLGLDSVMDHTALGLSDEDLLDLYRKMLLARRLDERMWALNRQGRVPFVVSVSGHEATQVGAAAAIDPSKDWSMPYYRDLAFALAIGITPEQVFAGVFAKEMDTSSGGRQLPNHWSEPKLNVFT
;
A
#
# COMPACT_ATOMS: atom_id res chain seq x y z
N MET A 1 -3.31 -15.81 33.16
CA MET A 1 -2.66 -14.62 32.60
C MET A 1 -3.26 -14.39 31.23
N THR A 2 -4.48 -13.86 31.20
CA THR A 2 -5.09 -13.35 29.98
C THR A 2 -4.22 -12.19 29.51
N LEU A 3 -3.68 -12.27 28.29
CA LEU A 3 -3.10 -11.11 27.61
C LEU A 3 -4.11 -9.97 27.78
N GLY A 4 -3.71 -8.87 28.42
CA GLY A 4 -4.57 -7.73 28.80
C GLY A 4 -5.13 -6.96 27.62
N LEU A 5 -5.77 -7.66 26.70
CA LEU A 5 -6.61 -7.15 25.64
C LEU A 5 -8.01 -7.06 26.23
N ASP A 6 -8.20 -6.12 27.16
CA ASP A 6 -9.53 -5.68 27.52
C ASP A 6 -10.20 -5.24 26.22
N SER A 7 -11.25 -5.98 25.86
CA SER A 7 -11.87 -5.90 24.56
C SER A 7 -12.52 -4.54 24.33
N VAL A 8 -12.23 -4.01 23.14
CA VAL A 8 -12.89 -2.91 22.43
C VAL A 8 -12.42 -1.50 22.81
N MET A 9 -11.23 -1.13 22.33
CA MET A 9 -11.02 0.26 21.93
C MET A 9 -11.88 0.50 20.68
N ASP A 10 -12.99 1.20 20.87
CA ASP A 10 -13.75 1.82 19.79
C ASP A 10 -12.84 2.80 19.04
N HIS A 11 -12.95 2.90 17.72
CA HIS A 11 -12.09 3.79 16.91
C HIS A 11 -12.26 5.25 17.32
N THR A 12 -13.41 5.61 17.90
CA THR A 12 -13.68 6.91 18.49
C THR A 12 -12.71 7.26 19.64
N ALA A 13 -12.24 6.26 20.40
CA ALA A 13 -11.24 6.45 21.45
C ALA A 13 -9.85 6.82 20.90
N LEU A 14 -9.61 6.52 19.61
CA LEU A 14 -8.42 6.93 18.86
C LEU A 14 -8.64 8.28 18.13
N GLY A 15 -9.78 8.92 18.33
CA GLY A 15 -10.15 10.17 17.65
C GLY A 15 -10.54 9.99 16.18
N LEU A 16 -10.85 8.76 15.76
CA LEU A 16 -11.28 8.45 14.40
C LEU A 16 -12.81 8.49 14.29
N SER A 17 -13.30 8.96 13.15
CA SER A 17 -14.71 8.90 12.76
C SER A 17 -15.06 7.58 12.07
N ASP A 18 -16.35 7.30 11.90
CA ASP A 18 -16.82 6.17 11.08
C ASP A 18 -16.36 6.33 9.62
N GLU A 19 -16.33 7.57 9.11
CA GLU A 19 -15.83 7.90 7.79
C GLU A 19 -14.35 7.54 7.62
N ASP A 20 -13.52 7.78 8.66
CA ASP A 20 -12.11 7.40 8.66
C ASP A 20 -11.98 5.87 8.57
N LEU A 21 -12.75 5.12 9.35
CA LEU A 21 -12.74 3.66 9.26
C LEU A 21 -13.14 3.15 7.87
N LEU A 22 -14.15 3.76 7.26
CA LEU A 22 -14.56 3.42 5.89
C LEU A 22 -13.46 3.74 4.88
N ASP A 23 -12.74 4.83 5.03
CA ASP A 23 -11.59 5.18 4.18
C ASP A 23 -10.44 4.17 4.33
N LEU A 24 -10.05 3.84 5.56
CA LEU A 24 -9.04 2.82 5.84
C LEU A 24 -9.45 1.46 5.25
N TYR A 25 -10.72 1.08 5.41
CA TYR A 25 -11.25 -0.15 4.81
C TYR A 25 -11.20 -0.13 3.29
N ARG A 26 -11.56 0.99 2.65
CA ARG A 26 -11.45 1.15 1.18
C ARG A 26 -10.02 1.01 0.70
N LYS A 27 -9.04 1.58 1.43
CA LYS A 27 -7.60 1.44 1.12
C LYS A 27 -7.15 -0.02 1.21
N MET A 28 -7.55 -0.75 2.25
CA MET A 28 -7.26 -2.19 2.38
C MET A 28 -7.87 -2.99 1.21
N LEU A 29 -9.14 -2.72 0.89
CA LEU A 29 -9.84 -3.40 -0.20
C LEU A 29 -9.20 -3.09 -1.55
N LEU A 30 -8.82 -1.84 -1.81
CA LEU A 30 -8.11 -1.44 -3.02
C LEU A 30 -6.81 -2.23 -3.19
N ALA A 31 -5.99 -2.30 -2.14
CA ALA A 31 -4.75 -3.07 -2.15
C ALA A 31 -4.99 -4.56 -2.46
N ARG A 32 -5.99 -5.18 -1.81
CA ARG A 32 -6.39 -6.56 -2.07
C ARG A 32 -6.82 -6.78 -3.51
N ARG A 33 -7.64 -5.89 -4.08
CA ARG A 33 -8.14 -6.00 -5.46
C ARG A 33 -7.03 -5.81 -6.49
N LEU A 34 -6.10 -4.89 -6.23
CA LEU A 34 -4.89 -4.73 -7.05
C LEU A 34 -4.05 -6.00 -7.04
N ASP A 35 -3.79 -6.58 -5.87
CA ASP A 35 -3.02 -7.82 -5.74
C ASP A 35 -3.65 -8.99 -6.50
N GLU A 36 -4.95 -9.23 -6.29
CA GLU A 36 -5.71 -10.25 -7.03
C GLU A 36 -5.61 -10.04 -8.55
N ARG A 37 -5.71 -8.79 -9.01
CA ARG A 37 -5.62 -8.44 -10.42
C ARG A 37 -4.22 -8.67 -10.98
N MET A 38 -3.19 -8.28 -10.25
CA MET A 38 -1.79 -8.50 -10.64
C MET A 38 -1.48 -9.99 -10.77
N TRP A 39 -1.92 -10.81 -9.80
CA TRP A 39 -1.79 -12.27 -9.89
C TRP A 39 -2.52 -12.86 -11.10
N ALA A 40 -3.75 -12.41 -11.37
CA ALA A 40 -4.48 -12.87 -12.55
C ALA A 40 -3.74 -12.55 -13.86
N LEU A 41 -3.12 -11.36 -13.96
CA LEU A 41 -2.30 -10.97 -15.10
C LEU A 41 -1.01 -11.79 -15.19
N ASN A 42 -0.36 -12.07 -14.07
CA ASN A 42 0.86 -12.87 -14.03
C ASN A 42 0.60 -14.31 -14.50
N ARG A 43 -0.52 -14.91 -14.07
CA ARG A 43 -0.94 -16.24 -14.53
C ARG A 43 -1.30 -16.29 -16.02
N GLN A 44 -1.60 -15.15 -16.63
CA GLN A 44 -1.78 -15.01 -18.07
C GLN A 44 -0.46 -14.70 -18.82
N GLY A 45 0.68 -14.64 -18.13
CA GLY A 45 1.97 -14.27 -18.70
C GLY A 45 2.09 -12.80 -19.11
N ARG A 46 1.17 -11.94 -18.65
CA ARG A 46 1.08 -10.53 -19.07
C ARG A 46 1.98 -9.60 -18.25
N VAL A 47 2.38 -10.01 -17.05
CA VAL A 47 3.29 -9.28 -16.17
C VAL A 47 4.32 -10.26 -15.61
N PRO A 48 5.60 -9.87 -15.51
CA PRO A 48 6.69 -10.82 -15.25
C PRO A 48 6.78 -11.27 -13.80
N PHE A 49 6.42 -10.40 -12.84
CA PHE A 49 6.61 -10.65 -11.41
C PHE A 49 5.55 -9.91 -10.59
N VAL A 50 5.11 -10.52 -9.49
CA VAL A 50 4.11 -9.96 -8.58
C VAL A 50 4.49 -10.30 -7.15
N VAL A 51 4.36 -9.33 -6.26
CA VAL A 51 4.58 -9.50 -4.82
C VAL A 51 3.27 -9.22 -4.09
N SER A 52 2.80 -10.22 -3.33
CA SER A 52 1.49 -10.16 -2.71
C SER A 52 1.46 -9.36 -1.42
N VAL A 53 0.45 -8.50 -1.28
CA VAL A 53 0.13 -7.78 -0.03
C VAL A 53 -0.74 -8.62 0.92
N SER A 54 -1.20 -9.79 0.47
CA SER A 54 -2.20 -10.57 1.17
C SER A 54 -1.87 -10.82 2.64
N GLY A 55 -2.76 -10.39 3.53
CA GLY A 55 -2.66 -10.57 4.97
C GLY A 55 -1.91 -9.46 5.71
N HIS A 56 -1.43 -8.43 4.99
CA HIS A 56 -0.66 -7.32 5.56
C HIS A 56 -1.36 -5.96 5.37
N GLU A 57 -2.57 -5.93 4.82
CA GLU A 57 -3.25 -4.69 4.46
C GLU A 57 -3.55 -3.82 5.68
N ALA A 58 -4.09 -4.42 6.75
CA ALA A 58 -4.50 -3.66 7.93
C ALA A 58 -3.32 -3.00 8.65
N THR A 59 -2.21 -3.72 8.80
CA THR A 59 -1.00 -3.19 9.44
C THR A 59 -0.39 -2.07 8.61
N GLN A 60 -0.34 -2.23 7.29
CA GLN A 60 0.21 -1.22 6.38
C GLN A 60 -0.66 0.03 6.28
N VAL A 61 -1.98 -0.13 6.12
CA VAL A 61 -2.92 0.99 6.08
C VAL A 61 -2.96 1.73 7.42
N GLY A 62 -2.95 1.00 8.54
CA GLY A 62 -2.90 1.59 9.88
C GLY A 62 -1.61 2.39 10.11
N ALA A 63 -0.45 1.87 9.67
CA ALA A 63 0.81 2.60 9.74
C ALA A 63 0.79 3.86 8.87
N ALA A 64 0.28 3.76 7.63
CA ALA A 64 0.16 4.91 6.72
C ALA A 64 -0.79 6.00 7.26
N ALA A 65 -1.84 5.62 8.00
CA ALA A 65 -2.78 6.58 8.60
C ALA A 65 -2.14 7.46 9.69
N ALA A 66 -1.03 7.02 10.28
CA ALA A 66 -0.30 7.77 11.29
C ALA A 66 0.84 8.64 10.73
N ILE A 67 1.07 8.61 9.42
CA ILE A 67 2.16 9.32 8.74
C ILE A 67 1.62 10.56 8.04
N ASP A 68 2.38 11.66 8.08
CA ASP A 68 2.15 12.87 7.27
C ASP A 68 3.12 12.88 6.07
N PRO A 69 2.70 12.48 4.86
CA PRO A 69 3.58 12.41 3.69
C PRO A 69 4.19 13.75 3.27
N SER A 70 3.70 14.88 3.80
CA SER A 70 4.29 16.21 3.55
C SER A 70 5.52 16.50 4.41
N LYS A 71 5.73 15.73 5.49
CA LYS A 71 6.81 15.94 6.48
C LYS A 71 7.65 14.70 6.72
N ASP A 72 7.01 13.55 6.81
CA ASP A 72 7.61 12.28 7.20
C ASP A 72 8.16 11.54 5.99
N TRP A 73 9.35 10.96 6.17
CA TRP A 73 9.98 10.11 5.17
C TRP A 73 9.60 8.65 5.38
N SER A 74 9.27 7.97 4.29
CA SER A 74 8.91 6.56 4.29
C SER A 74 9.93 5.72 3.54
N MET A 75 10.28 4.56 4.12
CA MET A 75 11.16 3.55 3.50
C MET A 75 10.41 2.22 3.36
N PRO A 76 9.43 2.14 2.45
CA PRO A 76 8.59 0.94 2.29
C PRO A 76 9.40 -0.25 1.76
N TYR A 77 9.03 -1.44 2.23
CA TYR A 77 9.56 -2.71 1.77
C TYR A 77 8.82 -3.21 0.51
N TYR A 78 9.35 -4.25 -0.14
CA TYR A 78 8.74 -4.81 -1.36
C TYR A 78 7.29 -5.27 -1.19
N ARG A 79 6.85 -5.52 0.05
CA ARG A 79 5.52 -6.04 0.38
C ARG A 79 4.54 -4.93 0.73
N ASP A 80 5.00 -3.68 0.75
CA ASP A 80 4.26 -2.54 1.29
C ASP A 80 3.33 -1.86 0.28
N LEU A 81 2.63 -2.67 -0.52
CA LEU A 81 1.66 -2.18 -1.50
C LEU A 81 0.51 -1.40 -0.85
N ALA A 82 -0.06 -1.90 0.25
CA ALA A 82 -1.18 -1.22 0.91
C ALA A 82 -0.71 0.11 1.53
N PHE A 83 0.51 0.14 2.05
CA PHE A 83 1.12 1.36 2.59
C PHE A 83 1.33 2.39 1.47
N ALA A 84 1.99 1.98 0.37
CA ALA A 84 2.23 2.80 -0.81
C ALA A 84 0.94 3.44 -1.33
N LEU A 85 -0.12 2.65 -1.48
CA LEU A 85 -1.44 3.13 -1.90
C LEU A 85 -2.05 4.11 -0.89
N ALA A 86 -1.94 3.82 0.41
CA ALA A 86 -2.52 4.62 1.46
C ALA A 86 -1.87 6.01 1.61
N ILE A 87 -0.57 6.14 1.30
CA ILE A 87 0.15 7.43 1.33
C ILE A 87 0.07 8.22 0.02
N GLY A 88 -0.56 7.67 -1.02
CA GLY A 88 -0.89 8.41 -2.25
C GLY A 88 -0.28 7.90 -3.55
N ILE A 89 0.48 6.79 -3.54
CA ILE A 89 0.86 6.13 -4.80
C ILE A 89 -0.42 5.59 -5.45
N THR A 90 -0.66 5.94 -6.70
CA THR A 90 -1.90 5.58 -7.38
C THR A 90 -1.88 4.15 -7.94
N PRO A 91 -3.05 3.50 -8.12
CA PRO A 91 -3.13 2.22 -8.82
C PRO A 91 -2.51 2.23 -10.22
N GLU A 92 -2.58 3.36 -10.92
CA GLU A 92 -1.95 3.55 -12.23
C GLU A 92 -0.43 3.48 -12.14
N GLN A 93 0.17 4.17 -11.16
CA GLN A 93 1.62 4.11 -10.91
C GLN A 93 2.07 2.70 -10.53
N VAL A 94 1.31 1.99 -9.69
CA VAL A 94 1.59 0.59 -9.35
C VAL A 94 1.61 -0.26 -10.63
N PHE A 95 0.59 -0.14 -11.49
CA PHE A 95 0.57 -0.89 -12.75
C PHE A 95 1.65 -0.47 -13.73
N ALA A 96 2.03 0.81 -13.77
CA ALA A 96 3.14 1.26 -14.60
C ALA A 96 4.44 0.52 -14.23
N GLY A 97 4.73 0.36 -12.93
CA GLY A 97 5.85 -0.46 -12.45
C GLY A 97 5.70 -1.94 -12.80
N VAL A 98 4.52 -2.53 -12.55
CA VAL A 98 4.21 -3.95 -12.83
C VAL A 98 4.37 -4.31 -14.32
N PHE A 99 4.05 -3.38 -15.22
CA PHE A 99 4.19 -3.55 -16.67
C PHE A 99 5.52 -3.01 -17.24
N ALA A 100 6.45 -2.54 -16.39
CA ALA A 100 7.70 -1.90 -16.78
C ALA A 100 7.50 -0.80 -17.83
N LYS A 101 6.57 0.12 -17.56
CA LYS A 101 6.28 1.27 -18.45
C LYS A 101 7.22 2.44 -18.15
N GLU A 102 7.49 3.24 -19.16
CA GLU A 102 8.28 4.48 -19.02
C GLU A 102 7.67 5.44 -17.98
N MET A 103 6.34 5.47 -17.88
CA MET A 103 5.60 6.28 -16.91
C MET A 103 5.66 5.78 -15.46
N ASP A 104 6.36 4.67 -15.19
CA ASP A 104 6.65 4.23 -13.82
C ASP A 104 7.45 5.32 -13.09
N THR A 105 6.82 5.97 -12.11
CA THR A 105 7.44 7.07 -11.38
C THR A 105 8.57 6.62 -10.46
N SER A 106 8.64 5.32 -10.12
CA SER A 106 9.68 4.80 -9.25
C SER A 106 11.02 4.60 -9.95
N SER A 107 11.03 4.12 -11.20
CA SER A 107 12.28 3.79 -11.89
C SER A 107 12.30 4.02 -13.39
N GLY A 108 11.17 4.40 -14.00
CA GLY A 108 10.98 4.37 -15.44
C GLY A 108 11.05 2.96 -16.03
N GLY A 109 10.59 1.95 -15.29
CA GLY A 109 10.57 0.54 -15.71
C GLY A 109 11.92 -0.18 -15.63
N ARG A 110 12.90 0.37 -14.89
CA ARG A 110 14.24 -0.21 -14.75
C ARG A 110 14.38 -1.16 -13.55
N GLN A 111 13.48 -1.05 -12.58
CA GLN A 111 13.46 -1.88 -11.38
C GLN A 111 12.36 -2.94 -11.43
N LEU A 112 12.47 -3.97 -10.59
CA LEU A 112 11.36 -4.88 -10.34
C LEU A 112 10.17 -4.13 -9.70
N PRO A 113 8.92 -4.62 -9.90
CA PRO A 113 7.75 -4.03 -9.27
C PRO A 113 7.90 -3.99 -7.74
N ASN A 114 7.31 -2.96 -7.12
CA ASN A 114 7.35 -2.68 -5.68
C ASN A 114 8.74 -2.26 -5.12
N HIS A 115 9.70 -1.89 -5.96
CA HIS A 115 10.82 -1.07 -5.53
C HIS A 115 10.43 0.41 -5.59
N TRP A 116 9.81 0.87 -4.52
CA TRP A 116 9.14 2.16 -4.46
C TRP A 116 10.13 3.32 -4.44
N SER A 117 9.87 4.31 -5.29
CA SER A 117 10.45 5.66 -5.22
C SER A 117 9.36 6.67 -5.60
N GLU A 118 9.11 7.66 -4.75
CA GLU A 118 8.20 8.76 -5.08
C GLU A 118 8.60 10.00 -4.25
N PRO A 119 9.50 10.85 -4.77
CA PRO A 119 9.98 12.03 -4.06
C PRO A 119 8.85 13.00 -3.67
N LYS A 120 7.76 13.06 -4.43
CA LYS A 120 6.60 13.92 -4.10
C LYS A 120 5.85 13.48 -2.85
N LEU A 121 6.05 12.24 -2.42
CA LEU A 121 5.43 11.64 -1.23
C LEU A 121 6.46 11.31 -0.15
N ASN A 122 7.69 11.85 -0.25
CA ASN A 122 8.81 11.53 0.64
C ASN A 122 9.08 10.01 0.77
N VAL A 123 8.91 9.27 -0.33
CA VAL A 123 9.23 7.84 -0.41
C VAL A 123 10.65 7.67 -0.94
N PHE A 124 11.54 7.15 -0.10
CA PHE A 124 12.94 6.95 -0.42
C PHE A 124 13.21 5.62 -1.14
N THR A 125 14.26 5.60 -1.97
CA THR A 125 14.93 4.39 -2.47
C THR A 125 16.43 4.49 -2.26
#